data_AF-A0A661TQ11-F1
#
_entry.id   AF-A0A661TQ11-F1
#
_cell.length_a   1.000
_cell.length_b   1.000
_cell.length_c   1.000
_cell.angle_alpha   90.00
_cell.angle_beta   90.00
_cell.angle_gamma   90.00
#
_symmetry.space_group_name_H-M   'P 1'
#
loop_
_entity.id
_entity.type
_entity.pdbx_description
1 polymer ?
#
loop_
_entity_poly.entity_id
_entity_poly.type
_entity_poly.pdbx_seq_one_letter_code
_entity_poly.pdbx_strand_id
1 'polypeptide(L)'
;MKYKFKSPKNILSIALFLAIIILLAIIAPGFTTFNNLMNVLINSSFVGLPAMGLAIIMLSGSFDLSFVGVIGLSAVVTLTIINNNYSVFVALIIPLL
;
A
#
# COMPACT_ATOMS: atom_id res chain seq x y z
N MET A 1 2.17 -37.55 -3.76
CA MET A 1 2.07 -36.08 -3.73
C MET A 1 0.59 -35.71 -3.64
N LYS A 2 0.06 -35.54 -2.43
CA LYS A 2 -1.38 -35.24 -2.22
C LYS A 2 -1.58 -33.73 -2.25
N TYR A 3 -2.34 -33.22 -3.21
CA TYR A 3 -2.74 -31.81 -3.28
C TYR A 3 -3.61 -31.49 -2.04
N LYS A 4 -2.97 -30.92 -1.02
CA LYS A 4 -3.61 -30.48 0.22
C LYS A 4 -4.38 -29.20 -0.12
N PHE A 5 -5.67 -29.33 -0.42
CA PHE A 5 -6.54 -28.19 -0.70
C PHE A 5 -6.39 -27.13 0.41
N LYS A 6 -6.22 -25.88 -0.04
CA LYS A 6 -6.05 -24.65 0.76
C LYS A 6 -7.04 -24.63 1.94
N SER A 7 -6.52 -24.22 3.11
CA SER A 7 -7.33 -23.88 4.30
C SER A 7 -8.58 -23.06 3.93
N PRO A 8 -9.76 -23.36 4.51
CA PRO A 8 -11.02 -22.67 4.18
C PRO A 8 -10.96 -21.15 4.41
N LYS A 9 -10.05 -20.68 5.28
CA LYS A 9 -9.81 -19.25 5.53
C LYS A 9 -9.27 -18.50 4.31
N ASN A 10 -8.46 -19.15 3.48
CA ASN A 10 -7.85 -18.52 2.29
C ASN A 10 -8.88 -18.35 1.17
N ILE A 11 -9.79 -19.32 1.03
CA ILE A 11 -10.90 -19.26 0.07
C ILE A 11 -11.89 -18.17 0.48
N LEU A 12 -12.21 -18.07 1.76
CA LEU A 12 -13.07 -17.02 2.29
C LEU A 12 -12.51 -15.62 2.02
N SER A 13 -11.20 -15.41 2.23
CA SER A 13 -10.54 -14.12 1.98
C SER A 13 -10.61 -13.71 0.51
N ILE A 14 -10.38 -14.66 -0.40
CA ILE A 14 -10.46 -14.43 -1.85
C ILE A 14 -11.90 -14.13 -2.27
N ALA A 15 -12.87 -14.88 -1.74
CA ALA A 15 -14.29 -14.65 -2.01
C ALA A 15 -14.73 -13.25 -1.53
N LEU A 16 -14.30 -12.84 -0.34
CA LEU A 16 -14.60 -11.51 0.20
C LEU A 16 -13.99 -10.40 -0.66
N PHE A 17 -12.74 -10.56 -1.09
CA PHE A 17 -12.07 -9.62 -1.98
C PHE A 17 -12.81 -9.45 -3.31
N LEU A 18 -13.20 -10.56 -3.94
CA LEU A 18 -14.00 -10.54 -5.17
C LEU A 18 -15.37 -9.88 -4.96
N ALA A 19 -16.04 -10.18 -3.85
CA ALA A 19 -17.33 -9.58 -3.52
C ALA A 19 -17.24 -8.06 -3.39
N ILE A 20 -16.18 -7.55 -2.72
CA ILE A 20 -15.94 -6.11 -2.56
C ILE A 20 -15.67 -5.45 -3.92
N ILE A 21 -14.88 -6.07 -4.80
CA ILE A 21 -14.63 -5.55 -6.15
C ILE A 21 -15.93 -5.42 -6.94
N ILE A 22 -16.78 -6.46 -6.93
CA ILE A 22 -18.06 -6.45 -7.64
C ILE A 22 -18.98 -5.36 -7.08
N LEU A 23 -19.06 -5.25 -5.75
CA LEU A 23 -19.86 -4.24 -5.08
C LEU A 23 -19.42 -2.81 -5.47
N LEU A 24 -18.11 -2.54 -5.43
CA LEU A 24 -17.54 -1.25 -5.81
C LEU A 24 -17.74 -0.94 -7.30
N ALA A 25 -17.65 -1.95 -8.16
CA ALA A 25 -17.90 -1.79 -9.60
C ALA A 25 -19.34 -1.36 -9.90
N ILE A 26 -20.31 -1.73 -9.06
CA ILE A 26 -21.73 -1.36 -9.22
C ILE A 26 -22.02 -0.01 -8.57
N ILE A 27 -21.53 0.21 -7.33
CA ILE A 27 -21.91 1.39 -6.53
C ILE A 27 -21.13 2.65 -6.93
N ALA A 28 -19.85 2.52 -7.29
CA ALA A 28 -18.97 3.66 -7.55
C ALA A 28 -18.81 3.90 -9.06
N PRO A 29 -19.56 4.86 -9.66
CA PRO A 29 -19.39 5.21 -11.07
C PRO A 29 -17.96 5.70 -11.30
N GLY A 30 -17.22 5.01 -12.15
CA GLY A 30 -15.81 5.32 -12.42
C GLY A 30 -14.80 4.33 -11.82
N PHE A 31 -15.22 3.42 -10.92
CA PHE A 31 -14.32 2.47 -10.27
C PHE A 31 -13.53 1.61 -11.27
N THR A 32 -14.20 1.12 -12.32
CA THR A 32 -13.61 0.27 -13.36
C THR A 32 -12.99 1.05 -14.52
N THR A 33 -12.93 2.37 -14.45
CA THR A 33 -12.30 3.17 -15.51
C THR A 33 -10.79 2.91 -15.56
N PHE A 34 -10.22 2.99 -16.76
CA PHE A 34 -8.79 2.81 -16.96
C PHE A 34 -7.96 3.77 -16.10
N ASN A 35 -8.39 5.03 -15.98
CA ASN A 35 -7.72 6.03 -15.14
C ASN A 35 -7.72 5.63 -13.67
N ASN A 36 -8.87 5.17 -13.13
CA ASN A 36 -8.93 4.76 -11.74
C ASN A 36 -8.10 3.49 -11.48
N LEU A 37 -8.17 2.49 -12.38
CA LEU A 37 -7.33 1.30 -12.29
C LEU A 37 -5.85 1.65 -12.35
N MET A 38 -5.45 2.53 -13.28
CA MET A 38 -4.07 2.98 -13.42
C MET A 38 -3.60 3.73 -12.17
N ASN A 39 -4.42 4.60 -11.61
CA ASN A 39 -4.11 5.30 -10.36
C ASN A 39 -3.88 4.32 -9.20
N VAL A 40 -4.74 3.32 -9.06
CA VAL A 40 -4.58 2.27 -8.04
C VAL A 40 -3.28 1.50 -8.25
N LEU A 41 -2.99 1.09 -9.48
CA LEU A 41 -1.76 0.37 -9.83
C LEU A 41 -0.53 1.21 -9.50
N ILE A 42 -0.46 2.46 -9.95
CA ILE A 42 0.66 3.39 -9.70
C ILE A 42 0.87 3.60 -8.20
N ASN A 43 -0.21 3.89 -7.45
CA ASN A 43 -0.14 4.12 -6.00
C ASN A 43 0.33 2.86 -5.26
N SER A 44 -0.12 1.68 -5.69
CA SER A 44 0.33 0.40 -5.11
C SER A 44 1.79 0.09 -5.44
N SER A 45 2.23 0.39 -6.66
CA SER A 45 3.62 0.20 -7.11
C SER A 45 4.59 1.10 -6.36
N PHE A 46 4.19 2.33 -6.02
CA PHE A 46 5.01 3.27 -5.25
C PHE A 46 5.48 2.67 -3.91
N VAL A 47 4.63 1.89 -3.24
CA VAL A 47 4.99 1.18 -2.00
C VAL A 47 5.60 -0.19 -2.28
N GLY A 48 5.10 -0.90 -3.30
CA GLY A 48 5.54 -2.26 -3.64
C GLY A 48 6.99 -2.35 -4.12
N LEU A 49 7.44 -1.42 -4.97
CA LEU A 49 8.80 -1.40 -5.50
C LEU A 49 9.86 -1.27 -4.39
N PRO A 50 9.78 -0.30 -3.46
CA PRO A 50 10.69 -0.22 -2.32
C PRO A 50 10.60 -1.44 -1.40
N ALA A 51 9.39 -1.98 -1.16
CA ALA A 51 9.20 -3.17 -0.34
C ALA A 51 9.93 -4.41 -0.88
N MET A 52 9.96 -4.60 -2.21
CA MET A 52 10.73 -5.67 -2.85
C MET A 52 12.24 -5.52 -2.62
N GLY A 53 12.77 -4.29 -2.69
CA GLY A 53 14.18 -4.02 -2.38
C GLY A 53 14.51 -4.26 -0.92
N LEU A 54 13.62 -3.83 -0.01
CA LEU A 54 13.76 -4.05 1.43
C LEU A 54 13.73 -5.53 1.80
N ALA A 55 12.92 -6.35 1.12
CA ALA A 55 12.87 -7.78 1.38
C ALA A 55 14.25 -8.45 1.22
N ILE A 56 15.02 -8.07 0.19
CA ILE A 56 16.38 -8.58 -0.04
C ILE A 56 17.32 -8.13 1.09
N ILE A 57 17.19 -6.88 1.52
CA ILE A 57 18.01 -6.29 2.59
C ILE A 57 17.69 -6.95 3.95
N MET A 58 16.41 -7.21 4.24
CA MET A 58 15.98 -7.92 5.45
C MET A 58 16.49 -9.36 5.49
N LEU A 59 16.53 -10.05 4.34
CA LEU A 59 17.12 -11.39 4.23
C LEU A 59 18.63 -11.40 4.54
N SER A 60 19.32 -10.26 4.40
CA SER A 60 20.72 -10.09 4.82
C SER A 60 20.91 -10.04 6.35
N GLY A 61 19.84 -10.13 7.13
CA GLY A 61 19.88 -10.38 8.58
C GLY A 61 20.34 -9.22 9.46
N SER A 62 20.57 -8.04 8.89
CA SER A 62 21.12 -6.87 9.61
C SER A 62 20.18 -5.66 9.65
N PHE A 63 19.02 -5.75 8.97
CA PHE A 63 18.08 -4.64 8.82
C PHE A 63 16.71 -5.01 9.38
N ASP A 64 16.17 -4.13 10.20
CA ASP A 64 14.85 -4.24 10.82
C ASP A 64 13.75 -3.72 9.90
N LEU A 65 12.54 -4.26 10.03
CA LEU A 65 11.34 -3.88 9.28
C LEU A 65 10.84 -2.47 9.66
N SER A 66 11.36 -1.88 10.74
CA SER A 66 11.05 -0.51 11.20
C SER A 66 11.17 0.55 10.11
N PHE A 67 11.99 0.36 9.08
CA PHE A 67 12.09 1.25 7.92
C PHE A 67 10.75 1.46 7.19
N VAL A 68 9.92 0.41 7.08
CA VAL A 68 8.58 0.52 6.46
C VAL A 68 7.65 1.39 7.31
N GLY A 69 7.77 1.30 8.63
CA GLY A 69 7.03 2.14 9.57
C GLY A 69 7.41 3.63 9.44
N VAL A 70 8.71 3.93 9.28
CA VAL A 70 9.21 5.30 9.09
C VAL A 70 8.68 5.91 7.78
N ILE A 71 8.63 5.16 6.69
CA ILE A 71 8.05 5.64 5.43
C ILE A 71 6.55 5.96 5.61
N GLY A 72 5.79 5.09 6.27
CA GLY A 72 4.37 5.33 6.54
C GLY A 72 4.13 6.56 7.41
N LEU A 73 4.88 6.70 8.50
CA LEU A 73 4.79 7.85 9.41
C LEU A 73 5.17 9.15 8.69
N SER A 74 6.27 9.16 7.95
CA SER A 74 6.74 10.34 7.24
C SER A 74 5.73 10.82 6.19
N ALA A 75 5.08 9.90 5.46
CA ALA A 75 3.99 10.24 4.54
C ALA A 75 2.80 10.90 5.25
N VAL A 76 2.35 10.37 6.39
CA VAL A 76 1.23 10.94 7.16
C VAL A 76 1.59 12.32 7.71
N VAL A 77 2.80 12.49 8.26
CA VAL A 77 3.29 13.78 8.76
C VAL A 77 3.36 14.80 7.62
N THR A 78 3.91 14.43 6.47
CA THR A 78 3.99 15.28 5.27
C THR A 78 2.61 15.77 4.85
N LEU A 79 1.65 14.84 4.69
CA LEU A 79 0.28 15.15 4.31
C LEU A 79 -0.40 16.06 5.34
N THR A 80 -0.16 15.82 6.63
CA THR A 80 -0.74 16.65 7.71
C THR A 80 -0.20 18.08 7.67
N ILE A 81 1.09 18.28 7.40
CA ILE A 81 1.71 19.61 7.29
C ILE A 81 1.15 20.36 6.06
N ILE A 82 1.08 19.69 4.90
CA ILE A 82 0.53 20.26 3.67
C ILE A 82 -0.95 20.63 3.86
N ASN A 83 -1.75 19.73 4.47
CA ASN A 83 -3.18 19.96 4.68
C ASN A 83 -3.46 21.13 5.64
N ASN A 84 -2.53 21.43 6.55
CA ASN A 84 -2.58 22.61 7.41
C ASN A 84 -2.04 23.89 6.75
N ASN A 85 -1.84 23.90 5.43
CA ASN A 85 -1.33 25.03 4.63
C ASN A 85 0.06 25.55 5.04
N TYR A 86 0.89 24.72 5.69
CA TYR A 86 2.29 25.05 5.89
C TYR A 86 3.09 24.94 4.59
N SER A 87 4.27 25.56 4.54
CA SER A 87 5.10 25.56 3.34
C SER A 87 5.62 24.16 3.00
N VAL A 88 5.76 23.89 1.70
CA VAL A 88 6.28 22.60 1.18
C VAL A 88 7.68 22.29 1.73
N PHE A 89 8.50 23.32 1.99
CA PHE A 89 9.82 23.16 2.60
C PHE A 89 9.75 22.55 3.99
N VAL A 90 8.78 22.97 4.82
CA VAL A 90 8.57 22.41 6.16
C VAL A 90 8.08 20.96 6.06
N ALA A 91 7.21 20.68 5.10
CA ALA A 91 6.70 19.33 4.84
C ALA A 91 7.77 18.36 4.36
N LEU A 92 8.88 18.83 3.77
CA LEU A 92 10.01 17.99 3.35
C LEU A 92 10.99 17.69 4.48
N ILE A 93 11.26 18.67 5.34
CA ILE A 93 12.33 18.57 6.35
C ILE A 93 11.86 17.81 7.59
N ILE A 94 10.68 18.14 8.12
CA ILE A 94 10.21 17.57 9.39
C ILE A 94 10.06 16.04 9.37
N PRO A 95 9.50 15.41 8.33
CA PRO A 95 9.35 13.94 8.31
C PRO A 95 10.67 13.19 8.12
N LEU A 96 11.75 13.89 7.79
CA LEU A 96 13.08 13.33 7.55
C LEU A 96 13.97 13.35 8.82
N LEU A 97 13.60 14.18 9.81
CA LEU A 97 14.26 14.34 11.11
C LEU A 97 13.69 13.34 12.13
#